data_AF-A0A8H8U1Q6-F1
#
_entry.id   AF-A0A8H8U1Q6-F1
#
_cell.length_a   1.000
_cell.length_b   1.000
_cell.length_c   1.000
_cell.angle_alpha   90.00
_cell.angle_beta   90.00
_cell.angle_gamma   90.00
#
_symmetry.space_group_name_H-M   'P 1'
#
loop_
_entity.id
_entity.type
_entity.pdbx_description
1 polymer ?
#
loop_
_entity_poly.entity_id
_entity_poly.type
_entity_poly.pdbx_seq_one_letter_code
_entity_poly.pdbx_strand_id
1 'polypeptide(L)'
;MKYSLSTLAVAVGASLAASQCTFSITASGGQSGIVGQLSDGQNRIGGSNSQGTYTISNGQITDSLGRGCILTPPTTQFQCDVGATPTGGFAIGSNGEITFSGSNVFYACPATSDMYNIYTTPVSGQSLCVQVALTASNCFAASAKHTTMVTSTVQKTVTRQAEATTVTSTIQKTVTSQAEATTPTSTTCPANLSGAYQFPHLIVPVSSSSPTTAAGTSYNGVITSIVSSIFNFDIPTTLTGTCSLVFLFPLQSQLTTSSFTFSGNGVLDFKQLTTVATTSTTFANLGTVKTDFGTKTITPGSSTVITTFACPAGQAVSYEISSVSGTSLTYFQDFNPSPIGLYITSC
;
A
#
# COMPACT_ATOMS: atom_id res chain seq x y z
N MET A 1 -55.83 -40.76 -14.41
CA MET A 1 -55.23 -39.61 -13.72
C MET A 1 -53.78 -39.54 -14.17
N LYS A 2 -53.38 -38.47 -14.86
CA LYS A 2 -52.05 -38.31 -15.46
C LYS A 2 -51.12 -37.71 -14.39
N TYR A 3 -50.10 -38.46 -13.96
CA TYR A 3 -49.06 -37.95 -13.05
C TYR A 3 -47.95 -37.31 -13.90
N SER A 4 -47.77 -35.99 -13.79
CA SER A 4 -46.58 -35.31 -14.30
C SER A 4 -45.50 -35.33 -13.22
N LEU A 5 -44.38 -36.01 -13.50
CA LEU A 5 -43.14 -35.80 -12.75
C LEU A 5 -42.43 -34.57 -13.33
N SER A 6 -42.31 -33.52 -12.53
CA SER A 6 -41.44 -32.38 -12.82
C SER A 6 -40.03 -32.70 -12.32
N THR A 7 -39.10 -32.95 -13.25
CA THR A 7 -37.67 -33.05 -12.94
C THR A 7 -37.08 -31.66 -12.69
N LEU A 8 -36.60 -31.43 -11.47
CA LEU A 8 -35.84 -30.24 -11.08
C LEU A 8 -34.40 -30.40 -11.61
N ALA A 9 -34.00 -29.58 -12.58
CA ALA A 9 -32.63 -29.52 -13.07
C ALA A 9 -31.78 -28.68 -12.09
N VAL A 10 -30.82 -29.30 -11.42
CA VAL A 10 -29.78 -28.59 -10.66
C VAL A 10 -28.76 -28.06 -11.65
N ALA A 11 -28.74 -26.75 -11.87
CA ALA A 11 -27.66 -26.08 -12.56
C ALA A 11 -26.42 -26.09 -11.66
N VAL A 12 -25.45 -26.96 -11.96
CA VAL A 12 -24.10 -26.85 -11.39
C VAL A 12 -23.49 -25.60 -12.02
N GLY A 13 -23.38 -24.53 -11.24
CA GLY A 13 -22.60 -23.36 -11.64
C GLY A 13 -21.15 -23.79 -11.83
N ALA A 14 -20.68 -23.78 -13.08
CA ALA A 14 -19.27 -23.96 -13.38
C ALA A 14 -18.49 -22.82 -12.71
N SER A 15 -17.70 -23.14 -11.70
CA SER A 15 -16.65 -22.25 -11.18
C SER A 15 -15.65 -22.01 -12.30
N LEU A 16 -15.58 -20.78 -12.81
CA LEU A 16 -14.54 -20.37 -13.76
C LEU A 16 -13.17 -20.55 -13.07
N ALA A 17 -12.37 -21.49 -13.57
CA ALA A 17 -10.97 -21.61 -13.20
C ALA A 17 -10.27 -20.28 -13.47
N ALA A 18 -9.52 -19.76 -12.50
CA ALA A 18 -8.78 -18.52 -12.65
C ALA A 18 -7.84 -18.61 -13.85
N SER A 19 -8.02 -17.71 -14.81
CA SER A 19 -7.31 -17.70 -16.09
C SER A 19 -5.84 -17.34 -15.89
N GLN A 20 -4.96 -18.34 -15.95
CA GLN A 20 -3.53 -18.14 -16.10
C GLN A 20 -3.25 -17.30 -17.37
N CYS A 21 -2.43 -16.26 -17.27
CA CYS A 21 -2.15 -15.40 -18.41
C CYS A 21 -0.70 -14.92 -18.46
N THR A 22 -0.13 -14.86 -19.67
CA THR A 22 1.27 -14.47 -19.92
C THR A 22 1.37 -13.07 -20.52
N PHE A 23 2.33 -12.30 -20.02
CA PHE A 23 2.57 -10.91 -20.36
C PHE A 23 4.06 -10.55 -20.22
N SER A 24 4.44 -9.40 -20.75
CA SER A 24 5.69 -8.71 -20.46
C SER A 24 5.39 -7.41 -19.70
N ILE A 25 6.39 -6.82 -19.04
CA ILE A 25 6.23 -5.62 -18.22
C ILE A 25 7.05 -4.47 -18.80
N THR A 26 6.44 -3.30 -18.91
CA THR A 26 7.12 -2.02 -19.13
C THR A 26 6.98 -1.14 -17.89
N ALA A 27 8.03 -0.37 -17.59
CA ALA A 27 8.02 0.67 -16.58
C ALA A 27 7.88 2.05 -17.23
N SER A 28 7.18 2.95 -16.55
CA SER A 28 7.04 4.35 -16.92
C SER A 28 7.12 5.26 -15.70
N GLY A 29 7.41 6.54 -15.89
CA GLY A 29 7.53 7.52 -14.79
C GLY A 29 8.96 8.02 -14.64
N GLY A 30 9.48 8.08 -13.40
CA GLY A 30 10.81 8.61 -13.11
C GLY A 30 11.96 7.78 -13.72
N GLN A 31 11.69 6.52 -14.04
CA GLN A 31 12.48 5.73 -14.96
C GLN A 31 11.54 4.96 -15.88
N SER A 32 11.92 4.82 -17.16
CA SER A 32 11.07 4.23 -18.18
C SER A 32 11.83 3.22 -19.04
N GLY A 33 11.12 2.21 -19.54
CA GLY A 33 11.67 1.19 -20.42
C GLY A 33 11.08 -0.17 -20.17
N ILE A 34 11.63 -1.19 -20.82
CA ILE A 34 11.24 -2.57 -20.54
C ILE A 34 11.72 -3.00 -19.15
N VAL A 35 10.95 -3.88 -18.51
CA VAL A 35 11.45 -4.65 -17.36
C VAL A 35 12.09 -5.93 -17.89
N GLY A 36 13.42 -5.90 -17.96
CA GLY A 36 14.22 -7.06 -18.30
C GLY A 36 14.52 -7.93 -17.07
N GLN A 37 15.00 -9.14 -17.30
CA GLN A 37 15.36 -10.07 -16.24
C GLN A 37 16.80 -10.57 -16.43
N LEU A 38 17.57 -10.58 -15.34
CA LEU A 38 18.89 -11.23 -15.29
C LEU A 38 18.75 -12.75 -15.28
N SER A 39 19.83 -13.47 -15.61
CA SER A 39 19.82 -14.94 -15.65
C SER A 39 19.52 -15.56 -14.28
N ASP A 40 19.86 -14.89 -13.18
CA ASP A 40 19.55 -15.28 -11.81
C ASP A 40 18.09 -14.99 -11.40
N GLY A 41 17.36 -14.18 -12.19
CA GLY A 41 15.92 -13.94 -12.03
C GLY A 41 15.56 -12.57 -11.46
N GLN A 42 16.55 -11.72 -11.25
CA GLN A 42 16.33 -10.34 -10.81
C GLN A 42 15.72 -9.47 -11.92
N ASN A 43 14.61 -8.80 -11.60
CA ASN A 43 13.95 -7.87 -12.51
C ASN A 43 14.62 -6.50 -12.46
N ARG A 44 14.79 -5.87 -13.64
CA ARG A 44 15.52 -4.61 -13.82
C ARG A 44 14.88 -3.72 -14.87
N ILE A 45 14.93 -2.42 -14.66
CA ILE A 45 14.69 -1.44 -15.73
C ILE A 45 16.05 -0.98 -16.26
N GLY A 46 16.22 -0.97 -17.59
CA GLY A 46 17.47 -0.57 -18.25
C GLY A 46 18.49 -1.69 -18.43
N GLY A 47 19.76 -1.32 -18.67
CA GLY A 47 20.90 -2.25 -18.79
C GLY A 47 20.96 -3.17 -20.00
N SER A 48 20.24 -2.87 -21.09
CA SER A 48 20.14 -3.74 -22.28
C SER A 48 19.70 -5.18 -21.99
N ASN A 49 19.03 -5.41 -20.86
CA ASN A 49 18.54 -6.72 -20.47
C ASN A 49 17.42 -7.19 -21.41
N SER A 50 17.36 -8.50 -21.66
CA SER A 50 16.26 -9.08 -22.43
C SER A 50 14.93 -8.91 -21.68
N GLN A 51 13.87 -8.55 -22.40
CA GLN A 51 12.52 -8.39 -21.84
C GLN A 51 12.09 -9.65 -21.08
N GLY A 52 11.71 -9.49 -19.82
CA GLY A 52 11.14 -10.58 -19.03
C GLY A 52 9.76 -11.00 -19.55
N THR A 53 9.50 -12.30 -19.49
CA THR A 53 8.18 -12.89 -19.77
C THR A 53 7.64 -13.48 -18.47
N TYR A 54 6.41 -13.13 -18.13
CA TYR A 54 5.78 -13.45 -16.85
C TYR A 54 4.42 -14.09 -17.05
N THR A 55 4.01 -14.90 -16.09
CA THR A 55 2.68 -15.49 -16.04
C THR A 55 2.03 -15.18 -14.70
N ILE A 56 0.80 -14.65 -14.72
CA ILE A 56 0.01 -14.39 -13.53
C ILE A 56 -1.08 -15.45 -13.37
N SER A 57 -1.27 -15.95 -12.16
CA SER A 57 -2.36 -16.84 -11.77
C SER A 57 -2.73 -16.55 -10.31
N ASN A 58 -4.01 -16.33 -10.01
CA ASN A 58 -4.49 -16.04 -8.64
C ASN A 58 -3.69 -14.95 -7.89
N GLY A 59 -3.28 -13.90 -8.60
CA GLY A 59 -2.51 -12.78 -8.05
C GLY A 59 -1.06 -13.10 -7.69
N GLN A 60 -0.54 -14.23 -8.17
CA GLN A 60 0.85 -14.66 -8.06
C GLN A 60 1.51 -14.61 -9.43
N ILE A 61 2.76 -14.14 -9.48
CA ILE A 61 3.53 -14.03 -10.73
C ILE A 61 4.67 -15.06 -10.72
N THR A 62 4.85 -15.77 -11.84
CA THR A 62 6.05 -16.56 -12.14
C THR A 62 6.72 -16.03 -13.41
N ASP A 63 8.02 -16.26 -13.59
CA ASP A 63 8.69 -16.00 -14.86
C ASP A 63 8.61 -17.18 -15.84
N SER A 64 9.21 -17.03 -17.02
CA SER A 64 9.24 -18.05 -18.09
C SER A 64 9.97 -19.35 -17.73
N LEU A 65 10.82 -19.33 -16.70
CA LEU A 65 11.50 -20.52 -16.18
C LEU A 65 10.73 -21.16 -15.01
N GLY A 66 9.56 -20.61 -14.66
CA GLY A 66 8.72 -21.09 -13.57
C GLY A 66 9.22 -20.66 -12.19
N ARG A 67 10.15 -19.70 -12.08
CA ARG A 67 10.57 -19.16 -10.79
C ARG A 67 9.48 -18.28 -10.21
N GLY A 68 9.20 -18.45 -8.92
CA GLY A 68 8.21 -17.63 -8.24
C GLY A 68 8.73 -16.21 -8.03
N CYS A 69 7.96 -15.23 -8.47
CA CYS A 69 8.29 -13.84 -8.24
C CYS A 69 7.86 -13.42 -6.83
N ILE A 70 8.80 -12.85 -6.09
CA ILE A 70 8.68 -12.49 -4.69
C ILE A 70 8.98 -11.01 -4.47
N LEU A 71 8.59 -10.52 -3.30
CA LEU A 71 9.06 -9.28 -2.74
C LEU A 71 10.01 -9.59 -1.58
N THR A 72 11.31 -9.37 -1.75
CA THR A 72 12.30 -9.78 -0.75
C THR A 72 12.16 -8.97 0.54
N PRO A 73 12.05 -9.62 1.71
CA PRO A 73 12.18 -8.91 2.98
C PRO A 73 13.61 -8.43 3.20
N PRO A 74 13.84 -7.24 3.80
CA PRO A 74 12.85 -6.23 4.21
C PRO A 74 12.55 -5.18 3.14
N THR A 75 13.25 -5.18 2.01
CA THR A 75 13.29 -4.05 1.06
C THR A 75 12.20 -4.09 0.00
N THR A 76 11.42 -5.16 -0.07
CA THR A 76 10.34 -5.42 -1.02
C THR A 76 10.78 -5.42 -2.49
N GLN A 77 12.01 -5.88 -2.77
CA GLN A 77 12.49 -5.96 -4.15
C GLN A 77 11.69 -6.99 -4.95
N PHE A 78 11.17 -6.57 -6.10
CA PHE A 78 10.49 -7.44 -7.04
C PHE A 78 11.50 -8.23 -7.89
N GLN A 79 11.59 -9.53 -7.65
CA GLN A 79 12.49 -10.47 -8.35
C GLN A 79 11.89 -11.87 -8.40
N CYS A 80 12.42 -12.78 -9.21
CA CYS A 80 11.92 -14.15 -9.30
C CYS A 80 13.03 -15.16 -9.01
N ASP A 81 12.84 -15.97 -7.97
CA ASP A 81 13.90 -16.82 -7.42
C ASP A 81 13.60 -18.32 -7.64
N VAL A 82 14.66 -19.11 -7.84
CA VAL A 82 14.53 -20.57 -8.04
C VAL A 82 13.95 -21.21 -6.77
N GLY A 83 12.87 -21.96 -6.94
CA GLY A 83 12.19 -22.66 -5.83
C GLY A 83 11.39 -21.74 -4.90
N ALA A 84 11.30 -20.45 -5.17
CA ALA A 84 10.50 -19.54 -4.37
C ALA A 84 9.00 -19.75 -4.59
N THR A 85 8.23 -19.68 -3.51
CA THR A 85 6.77 -19.59 -3.60
C THR A 85 6.41 -18.16 -4.02
N PRO A 86 5.68 -17.95 -5.13
CA PRO A 86 5.31 -16.61 -5.58
C PRO A 86 4.58 -15.81 -4.51
N THR A 87 4.97 -14.55 -4.34
CA THR A 87 4.23 -13.62 -3.49
C THR A 87 2.88 -13.31 -4.13
N GLY A 88 1.80 -13.49 -3.37
CA GLY A 88 0.44 -13.11 -3.79
C GLY A 88 0.18 -11.61 -3.58
N GLY A 89 -0.83 -11.08 -4.25
CA GLY A 89 -1.25 -9.68 -4.12
C GLY A 89 -1.01 -8.84 -5.37
N PHE A 90 -0.44 -9.42 -6.43
CA PHE A 90 -0.38 -8.76 -7.72
C PHE A 90 -1.74 -8.78 -8.43
N ALA A 91 -2.07 -7.72 -9.16
CA ALA A 91 -3.21 -7.70 -10.06
C ALA A 91 -2.89 -6.88 -11.31
N ILE A 92 -3.57 -7.18 -12.41
CA ILE A 92 -3.49 -6.42 -13.66
C ILE A 92 -4.84 -5.76 -13.89
N GLY A 93 -4.86 -4.43 -13.89
CA GLY A 93 -6.03 -3.61 -14.15
C GLY A 93 -6.50 -3.69 -15.60
N SER A 94 -7.69 -3.20 -15.90
CA SER A 94 -8.29 -3.24 -17.25
C SER A 94 -7.52 -2.44 -18.31
N ASN A 95 -6.64 -1.53 -17.88
CA ASN A 95 -5.72 -0.75 -18.69
C ASN A 95 -4.31 -1.38 -18.80
N GLY A 96 -4.11 -2.58 -18.24
CA GLY A 96 -2.82 -3.25 -18.16
C GLY A 96 -1.94 -2.80 -17.00
N GLU A 97 -2.39 -1.89 -16.16
CA GLU A 97 -1.63 -1.44 -15.00
C GLU A 97 -1.41 -2.57 -14.00
N ILE A 98 -0.16 -2.81 -13.63
CA ILE A 98 0.18 -3.78 -12.61
C ILE A 98 0.08 -3.10 -11.26
N THR A 99 -0.62 -3.74 -10.34
CA THR A 99 -0.68 -3.32 -8.95
C THR A 99 -0.13 -4.40 -8.05
N PHE A 100 0.43 -4.01 -6.91
CA PHE A 100 0.72 -4.90 -5.79
C PHE A 100 -0.06 -4.42 -4.56
N SER A 101 -0.89 -5.30 -4.00
CA SER A 101 -1.82 -4.97 -2.90
C SER A 101 -2.66 -3.72 -3.18
N GLY A 102 -3.06 -3.54 -4.45
CA GLY A 102 -3.88 -2.41 -4.90
C GLY A 102 -3.12 -1.12 -5.24
N SER A 103 -1.81 -1.03 -4.95
CA SER A 103 -0.98 0.11 -5.36
C SER A 103 -0.36 -0.13 -6.74
N ASN A 104 -0.46 0.85 -7.64
CA ASN A 104 0.25 0.90 -8.92
C ASN A 104 1.64 1.56 -8.84
N VAL A 105 2.05 2.01 -7.64
CA VAL A 105 3.32 2.70 -7.42
C VAL A 105 4.41 1.70 -7.05
N PHE A 106 5.47 1.70 -7.84
CA PHE A 106 6.72 1.00 -7.60
C PHE A 106 7.87 2.01 -7.53
N TYR A 107 9.04 1.57 -7.10
CA TYR A 107 10.25 2.40 -7.00
C TYR A 107 11.36 1.77 -7.81
N ALA A 108 11.94 2.54 -8.72
CA ALA A 108 13.15 2.20 -9.45
C ALA A 108 14.35 2.82 -8.75
N CYS A 109 15.24 2.01 -8.17
CA CYS A 109 16.46 2.52 -7.54
C CYS A 109 17.72 2.02 -8.26
N PRO A 110 18.75 2.88 -8.45
CA PRO A 110 19.97 2.49 -9.13
C PRO A 110 20.62 1.25 -8.49
N ALA A 111 20.89 0.24 -9.31
CA ALA A 111 21.71 -0.91 -9.00
C ALA A 111 23.12 -0.76 -9.61
N THR A 112 23.18 -0.16 -10.79
CA THR A 112 24.40 0.28 -11.50
C THR A 112 24.14 1.67 -12.10
N SER A 113 25.03 2.16 -12.96
CA SER A 113 24.83 3.42 -13.69
C SER A 113 23.62 3.43 -14.64
N ASP A 114 23.19 2.26 -15.12
CA ASP A 114 22.19 2.11 -16.18
C ASP A 114 21.10 1.07 -15.87
N MET A 115 21.14 0.42 -14.71
CA MET A 115 20.16 -0.56 -14.26
C MET A 115 19.53 -0.16 -12.94
N TYR A 116 18.23 -0.43 -12.83
CA TYR A 116 17.43 -0.07 -11.67
C TYR A 116 16.70 -1.30 -11.13
N ASN A 117 16.84 -1.53 -9.82
CA ASN A 117 16.02 -2.48 -9.06
C ASN A 117 14.60 -1.94 -8.96
N ILE A 118 13.61 -2.83 -8.90
CA ILE A 118 12.20 -2.47 -8.73
C ILE A 118 11.77 -2.88 -7.33
N TYR A 119 11.15 -1.99 -6.57
CA TYR A 119 10.63 -2.24 -5.22
C TYR A 119 9.17 -1.80 -5.12
N THR A 120 8.42 -2.37 -4.17
CA THR A 120 7.05 -1.88 -3.86
C THR A 120 7.05 -0.82 -2.76
N THR A 121 8.16 -0.63 -2.05
CA THR A 121 8.35 0.42 -1.05
C THR A 121 9.63 1.22 -1.31
N PRO A 122 9.73 2.48 -0.87
CA PRO A 122 10.98 3.23 -0.87
C PRO A 122 12.08 2.48 -0.09
N VAL A 123 13.32 2.52 -0.59
CA VAL A 123 14.47 1.90 0.09
C VAL A 123 15.22 2.95 0.90
N SER A 124 15.37 2.70 2.21
CA SER A 124 16.13 3.59 3.09
C SER A 124 17.58 3.75 2.63
N GLY A 125 18.08 4.99 2.66
CA GLY A 125 19.44 5.31 2.23
C GLY A 125 19.66 5.38 0.72
N GLN A 126 18.63 5.18 -0.11
CA GLN A 126 18.73 5.30 -1.58
C GLN A 126 17.96 6.52 -2.10
N SER A 127 18.53 7.71 -1.95
CA SER A 127 17.91 8.98 -2.37
C SER A 127 17.72 9.12 -3.89
N LEU A 128 18.32 8.24 -4.68
CA LEU A 128 18.20 8.21 -6.15
C LEU A 128 17.06 7.30 -6.64
N CYS A 129 16.31 6.68 -5.73
CA CYS A 129 15.09 5.97 -6.10
C CYS A 129 14.07 6.95 -6.70
N VAL A 130 13.41 6.52 -7.78
CA VAL A 130 12.35 7.29 -8.43
C VAL A 130 11.08 6.43 -8.51
N GLN A 131 9.91 7.07 -8.42
CA GLN A 131 8.64 6.36 -8.59
C GLN A 131 8.44 5.94 -10.05
N VAL A 132 7.95 4.72 -10.23
CA VAL A 132 7.60 4.16 -11.53
C VAL A 132 6.26 3.43 -11.44
N ALA A 133 5.52 3.42 -12.53
CA ALA A 133 4.37 2.55 -12.72
C ALA A 133 4.76 1.39 -13.62
N LEU A 134 4.18 0.22 -13.38
CA LEU A 134 4.38 -0.98 -14.20
C LEU A 134 3.14 -1.28 -15.03
N THR A 135 3.34 -1.63 -16.29
CA THR A 135 2.26 -1.95 -17.23
C THR A 135 2.53 -3.29 -17.89
N ALA A 136 1.56 -4.18 -17.82
CA ALA A 136 1.54 -5.44 -18.53
C ALA A 136 1.23 -5.21 -20.01
N SER A 137 1.82 -6.01 -20.91
CA SER A 137 1.49 -5.98 -22.34
C SER A 137 0.23 -6.78 -22.71
N ASN A 138 -0.24 -7.63 -21.80
CA ASN A 138 -1.41 -8.48 -21.96
C ASN A 138 -2.06 -8.75 -20.59
N CYS A 139 -3.06 -9.63 -20.53
CA CYS A 139 -3.78 -10.02 -19.30
C CYS A 139 -4.75 -8.97 -18.76
N PHE A 140 -5.16 -8.07 -19.64
CA PHE A 140 -6.26 -7.14 -19.46
C PHE A 140 -7.15 -7.21 -20.69
N ALA A 141 -8.48 -7.21 -20.50
CA ALA A 141 -9.40 -7.14 -21.62
C ALA A 141 -9.26 -5.75 -22.26
N ALA A 142 -8.74 -5.68 -23.49
CA ALA A 142 -8.96 -4.51 -24.32
C ALA A 142 -10.48 -4.35 -24.44
N SER A 143 -11.04 -3.32 -23.82
CA SER A 143 -12.48 -3.09 -23.72
C SER A 143 -13.20 -3.49 -25.01
N ALA A 144 -14.19 -4.35 -24.85
CA ALA A 144 -15.15 -4.68 -25.89
C ALA A 144 -15.62 -3.39 -26.58
N LYS A 145 -15.58 -3.41 -27.91
CA LYS A 145 -16.16 -2.38 -28.77
C LYS A 145 -17.55 -1.99 -28.26
N HIS A 146 -17.69 -0.80 -27.68
CA HIS A 146 -18.98 -0.14 -27.68
C HIS A 146 -19.15 0.48 -29.07
N THR A 147 -19.83 -0.27 -29.94
CA THR A 147 -20.38 0.25 -31.18
C THR A 147 -21.41 1.33 -30.83
N THR A 148 -21.00 2.60 -30.91
CA THR A 148 -21.96 3.68 -31.17
C THR A 148 -21.72 4.10 -32.61
N MET A 149 -22.63 3.69 -33.49
CA MET A 149 -22.68 4.19 -34.86
C MET A 149 -22.94 5.70 -34.80
N VAL A 150 -21.95 6.50 -35.22
CA VAL A 150 -22.21 7.86 -35.71
C VAL A 150 -21.59 7.96 -37.10
N THR A 151 -22.50 8.20 -38.03
CA THR A 151 -22.39 8.32 -39.47
C THR A 151 -21.19 9.17 -39.93
N SER A 152 -20.42 8.62 -40.87
CA SER A 152 -19.44 9.33 -41.67
C SER A 152 -20.06 10.51 -42.42
N THR A 153 -19.47 11.69 -42.24
CA THR A 153 -19.36 12.68 -43.31
C THR A 153 -17.90 13.11 -43.46
N VAL A 154 -17.53 13.25 -44.72
CA VAL A 154 -16.18 13.32 -45.28
C VAL A 154 -15.59 14.73 -45.18
N GLN A 155 -14.24 14.80 -45.30
CA GLN A 155 -13.39 15.97 -45.60
C GLN A 155 -13.07 16.91 -44.43
N LYS A 156 -11.86 17.48 -44.28
CA LYS A 156 -10.80 17.79 -45.25
C LYS A 156 -9.46 18.00 -44.51
N THR A 157 -8.37 17.63 -45.17
CA THR A 157 -6.98 17.86 -44.80
C THR A 157 -6.68 19.36 -44.61
N VAL A 158 -6.10 19.75 -43.47
CA VAL A 158 -5.30 20.97 -43.34
C VAL A 158 -4.05 20.68 -42.52
N THR A 159 -2.93 20.72 -43.22
CA THR A 159 -1.56 20.73 -42.71
C THR A 159 -1.34 21.96 -41.83
N ARG A 160 -0.89 21.79 -40.59
CA ARG A 160 -0.13 22.84 -39.88
C ARG A 160 1.01 22.23 -39.07
N GLN A 161 2.19 22.57 -39.57
CA GLN A 161 3.52 22.51 -38.99
C GLN A 161 3.53 23.19 -37.60
N ALA A 162 4.13 22.54 -36.61
CA ALA A 162 4.50 23.16 -35.34
C ALA A 162 5.98 22.90 -35.08
N GLU A 163 6.65 24.02 -34.91
CA GLU A 163 8.09 24.26 -34.87
C GLU A 163 8.67 23.81 -33.52
N ALA A 164 9.82 23.14 -33.58
CA ALA A 164 10.57 22.72 -32.41
C ALA A 164 11.40 23.89 -31.89
N THR A 165 11.04 24.43 -30.73
CA THR A 165 11.86 25.41 -30.01
C THR A 165 12.48 24.73 -28.80
N THR A 166 13.77 24.38 -28.93
CA THR A 166 14.68 24.08 -27.83
C THR A 166 14.83 25.29 -26.92
N VAL A 167 14.46 25.14 -25.65
CA VAL A 167 14.80 26.10 -24.59
C VAL A 167 15.73 25.42 -23.60
N THR A 168 17.01 25.74 -23.72
CA THR A 168 18.03 25.49 -22.70
C THR A 168 17.77 26.44 -21.53
N SER A 169 17.54 25.90 -20.34
CA SER A 169 17.47 26.71 -19.11
C SER A 169 18.42 26.14 -18.06
N THR A 170 19.57 26.80 -17.93
CA THR A 170 20.49 26.74 -16.80
C THR A 170 19.86 27.49 -15.62
N ILE A 171 19.49 26.81 -14.54
CA ILE A 171 19.28 27.46 -13.24
C ILE A 171 20.37 27.03 -12.27
N GLN A 172 21.10 28.07 -11.90
CA GLN A 172 22.22 28.12 -11.00
C GLN A 172 21.76 28.01 -9.54
N LYS A 173 22.49 27.17 -8.82
CA LYS A 173 22.45 26.94 -7.37
C LYS A 173 22.67 28.26 -6.61
N THR A 174 21.70 28.64 -5.78
CA THR A 174 21.90 29.60 -4.69
C THR A 174 21.31 29.00 -3.42
N VAL A 175 22.19 28.54 -2.54
CA VAL A 175 21.86 28.01 -1.23
C VAL A 175 21.78 29.20 -0.29
N THR A 176 20.57 29.58 0.10
CA THR A 176 20.36 30.58 1.16
C THR A 176 19.80 29.85 2.37
N SER A 177 20.70 29.58 3.32
CA SER A 177 20.42 29.06 4.66
C SER A 177 19.51 30.05 5.39
N GLN A 178 18.22 29.75 5.48
CA GLN A 178 17.32 30.43 6.39
C GLN A 178 17.25 29.62 7.69
N ALA A 179 18.00 30.08 8.69
CA ALA A 179 17.91 29.59 10.05
C ALA A 179 16.51 29.91 10.58
N GLU A 180 15.72 28.89 10.87
CA GLU A 180 14.44 29.04 11.56
C GLU A 180 14.69 29.18 13.06
N ALA A 181 14.08 30.22 13.63
CA ALA A 181 14.32 30.72 14.96
C ALA A 181 13.90 29.71 16.04
N THR A 182 14.79 29.53 17.01
CA THR A 182 14.57 28.75 18.23
C THR A 182 13.75 29.57 19.23
N THR A 183 12.57 29.07 19.60
CA THR A 183 11.81 29.50 20.79
C THR A 183 11.17 28.28 21.46
N PRO A 184 10.93 28.33 22.77
CA PRO A 184 11.48 27.41 23.76
C PRO A 184 10.66 26.12 23.95
N THR A 185 11.38 25.06 24.34
CA THR A 185 10.91 23.71 24.67
C THR A 185 9.82 23.71 25.75
N SER A 186 8.58 23.44 25.36
CA SER A 186 7.59 22.87 26.27
C SER A 186 7.90 21.38 26.47
N THR A 187 7.89 20.93 27.71
CA THR A 187 8.20 19.55 28.17
C THR A 187 7.15 18.50 27.79
N THR A 188 6.47 18.67 26.66
CA THR A 188 5.34 17.85 26.22
C THR A 188 5.64 17.17 24.90
N CYS A 189 5.45 15.86 24.84
CA CYS A 189 5.63 15.07 23.62
C CYS A 189 4.71 15.55 22.49
N PRO A 190 5.26 15.90 21.31
CA PRO A 190 4.44 16.41 20.22
C PRO A 190 3.64 15.30 19.54
N ALA A 191 2.47 15.66 18.99
CA ALA A 191 1.68 14.80 18.13
C ALA A 191 2.21 14.84 16.68
N ASN A 192 3.48 14.49 16.46
CA ASN A 192 4.09 14.47 15.12
C ASN A 192 5.19 13.40 15.05
N LEU A 193 5.84 13.26 13.89
CA LEU A 193 6.92 12.29 13.67
C LEU A 193 8.30 12.96 13.58
N SER A 194 8.53 14.00 14.41
CA SER A 194 9.83 14.69 14.46
C SER A 194 10.95 13.86 15.10
N GLY A 195 10.59 12.93 16.00
CA GLY A 195 11.51 11.97 16.59
C GLY A 195 11.63 10.67 15.80
N ALA A 196 12.47 9.75 16.27
CA ALA A 196 12.49 8.38 15.76
C ALA A 196 11.10 7.76 15.96
N TYR A 197 10.56 7.12 14.94
CA TYR A 197 9.20 6.58 14.98
C TYR A 197 9.13 5.15 14.47
N GLN A 198 8.02 4.50 14.79
CA GLN A 198 7.63 3.18 14.36
C GLN A 198 6.23 3.26 13.76
N PHE A 199 6.04 2.56 12.65
CA PHE A 199 4.74 2.34 12.02
C PHE A 199 4.29 0.90 12.30
N PRO A 200 3.00 0.59 12.09
CA PRO A 200 2.49 -0.75 12.32
C PRO A 200 3.13 -1.76 11.35
N HIS A 201 3.66 -2.86 11.87
CA HIS A 201 4.21 -3.96 11.08
C HIS A 201 3.14 -4.99 10.69
N LEU A 202 1.99 -4.95 11.35
CA LEU A 202 0.79 -5.71 10.99
C LEU A 202 -0.46 -4.90 11.34
N ILE A 203 -1.43 -4.86 10.44
CA ILE A 203 -2.78 -4.35 10.71
C ILE A 203 -3.77 -5.49 10.49
N VAL A 204 -4.62 -5.77 11.46
CA VAL A 204 -5.63 -6.83 11.39
C VAL A 204 -7.00 -6.23 11.67
N PRO A 205 -7.92 -6.19 10.68
CA PRO A 205 -9.30 -5.86 10.94
C PRO A 205 -10.01 -7.06 11.59
N VAL A 206 -10.76 -6.81 12.64
CA VAL A 206 -11.61 -7.81 13.31
C VAL A 206 -13.05 -7.34 13.33
N SER A 207 -13.99 -8.25 13.10
CA SER A 207 -15.42 -7.91 13.00
C SER A 207 -16.24 -8.63 14.06
N SER A 208 -17.02 -7.86 14.81
CA SER A 208 -18.00 -8.41 15.77
C SER A 208 -19.16 -9.14 15.07
N SER A 209 -19.43 -8.83 13.78
CA SER A 209 -20.45 -9.52 12.98
C SER A 209 -19.97 -10.88 12.43
N SER A 210 -18.67 -11.18 12.52
CA SER A 210 -18.08 -12.45 12.07
C SER A 210 -16.96 -12.86 13.03
N PRO A 211 -17.30 -13.19 14.29
CA PRO A 211 -16.34 -13.11 15.37
C PRO A 211 -15.23 -14.16 15.30
N THR A 212 -15.45 -15.26 14.59
CA THR A 212 -14.49 -16.36 14.43
C THR A 212 -13.73 -16.30 13.10
N THR A 213 -13.94 -15.26 12.30
CA THR A 213 -13.31 -15.12 10.98
C THR A 213 -12.05 -14.27 11.10
N ALA A 214 -10.92 -14.82 10.63
CA ALA A 214 -9.68 -14.05 10.48
C ALA A 214 -9.69 -13.33 9.14
N ALA A 215 -9.69 -12.00 9.16
CA ALA A 215 -9.62 -11.22 7.92
C ALA A 215 -8.22 -11.23 7.29
N GLY A 216 -7.19 -11.62 8.06
CA GLY A 216 -5.81 -11.58 7.62
C GLY A 216 -5.18 -10.21 7.81
N THR A 217 -4.09 -9.98 7.08
CA THR A 217 -3.39 -8.69 7.08
C THR A 217 -4.14 -7.65 6.27
N SER A 218 -3.98 -6.39 6.66
CA SER A 218 -4.47 -5.19 5.97
C SER A 218 -3.35 -4.15 5.91
N TYR A 219 -3.44 -3.24 4.95
CA TYR A 219 -2.67 -1.99 4.95
C TYR A 219 -3.52 -0.80 5.39
N ASN A 220 -4.83 -1.01 5.54
CA ASN A 220 -5.78 0.00 5.95
C ASN A 220 -6.16 -0.16 7.42
N GLY A 221 -6.24 0.94 8.14
CA GLY A 221 -7.06 1.01 9.34
C GLY A 221 -8.52 1.09 8.92
N VAL A 222 -9.34 0.14 9.38
CA VAL A 222 -10.79 0.08 9.16
C VAL A 222 -11.50 0.09 10.51
N ILE A 223 -12.27 1.14 10.76
CA ILE A 223 -12.99 1.35 12.01
C ILE A 223 -14.44 1.69 11.66
N THR A 224 -15.38 0.85 12.08
CA THR A 224 -16.82 1.07 11.91
C THR A 224 -17.55 0.68 13.20
N SER A 225 -18.88 0.68 13.21
CA SER A 225 -19.65 0.19 14.36
C SER A 225 -19.46 -1.30 14.66
N ILE A 226 -18.97 -2.08 13.69
CA ILE A 226 -18.79 -3.54 13.82
C ILE A 226 -17.36 -4.01 13.55
N VAL A 227 -16.51 -3.17 12.95
CA VAL A 227 -15.11 -3.49 12.65
C VAL A 227 -14.20 -2.62 13.50
N SER A 228 -13.25 -3.24 14.20
CA SER A 228 -12.08 -2.57 14.79
C SER A 228 -10.81 -3.02 14.07
N SER A 229 -9.74 -2.24 14.19
CA SER A 229 -8.43 -2.59 13.64
C SER A 229 -7.40 -2.71 14.75
N ILE A 230 -6.60 -3.76 14.67
CA ILE A 230 -5.49 -4.03 15.58
C ILE A 230 -4.18 -3.74 14.86
N PHE A 231 -3.28 -3.02 15.50
CA PHE A 231 -2.02 -2.53 14.96
C PHE A 231 -0.87 -3.07 15.80
N ASN A 232 0.01 -3.87 15.20
CA ASN A 232 1.21 -4.37 15.86
C ASN A 232 2.40 -3.47 15.58
N PHE A 233 3.23 -3.26 16.59
CA PHE A 233 4.52 -2.60 16.46
C PHE A 233 5.60 -3.52 17.01
N ASP A 234 6.61 -3.80 16.18
CA ASP A 234 7.85 -4.43 16.60
C ASP A 234 8.83 -3.32 16.96
N ILE A 235 9.04 -3.09 18.26
CA ILE A 235 9.83 -1.96 18.71
C ILE A 235 11.30 -2.36 18.80
N PRO A 236 12.22 -1.69 18.08
CA PRO A 236 13.63 -2.04 18.13
C PRO A 236 14.20 -1.75 19.52
N THR A 237 15.20 -2.53 19.93
CA THR A 237 15.90 -2.35 21.23
C THR A 237 16.59 -0.99 21.35
N THR A 238 16.83 -0.32 20.24
CA THR A 238 17.44 1.02 20.17
C THR A 238 16.46 2.15 20.48
N LEU A 239 15.13 1.92 20.37
CA LEU A 239 14.13 2.93 20.70
C LEU A 239 13.88 2.93 22.21
N THR A 240 14.63 3.75 22.93
CA THR A 240 14.63 3.85 24.39
C THR A 240 14.16 5.23 24.84
N GLY A 241 13.91 5.41 26.14
CA GLY A 241 13.43 6.69 26.69
C GLY A 241 11.90 6.76 26.73
N THR A 242 11.36 7.93 26.37
CA THR A 242 9.91 8.17 26.38
C THR A 242 9.36 8.02 24.96
N CYS A 243 8.18 7.45 24.84
CA CYS A 243 7.48 7.28 23.59
C CYS A 243 6.05 7.78 23.74
N SER A 244 5.48 8.26 22.64
CA SER A 244 4.05 8.55 22.54
C SER A 244 3.41 7.68 21.48
N LEU A 245 2.22 7.18 21.78
CA LEU A 245 1.31 6.65 20.77
C LEU A 245 0.52 7.83 20.21
N VAL A 246 0.62 8.05 18.90
CA VAL A 246 -0.02 9.18 18.22
C VAL A 246 -0.90 8.69 17.08
N PHE A 247 -2.02 9.38 16.88
CA PHE A 247 -2.85 9.21 15.69
C PHE A 247 -2.80 10.50 14.88
N LEU A 248 -2.36 10.39 13.63
CA LEU A 248 -2.23 11.50 12.70
C LEU A 248 -3.34 11.41 11.67
N PHE A 249 -4.09 12.49 11.49
CA PHE A 249 -5.24 12.51 10.60
C PHE A 249 -5.25 13.80 9.78
N PRO A 250 -4.42 13.91 8.73
CA PRO A 250 -4.33 15.10 7.91
C PRO A 250 -5.63 15.33 7.12
N LEU A 251 -5.77 16.53 6.53
CA LEU A 251 -6.82 16.78 5.55
C LEU A 251 -6.58 15.92 4.30
N GLN A 252 -7.66 15.53 3.62
CA GLN A 252 -7.56 14.75 2.38
C GLN A 252 -6.71 15.44 1.32
N SER A 253 -6.72 16.79 1.29
CA SER A 253 -5.91 17.61 0.38
C SER A 253 -4.39 17.61 0.69
N GLN A 254 -4.00 17.17 1.88
CA GLN A 254 -2.61 17.06 2.31
C GLN A 254 -2.03 15.67 2.02
N LEU A 255 -2.88 14.71 1.63
CA LEU A 255 -2.48 13.35 1.28
C LEU A 255 -2.16 13.27 -0.21
N THR A 256 -1.09 12.55 -0.54
CA THR A 256 -0.67 12.33 -1.94
C THR A 256 -0.70 10.85 -2.29
N THR A 257 -0.21 10.00 -1.39
CA THR A 257 -0.10 8.55 -1.59
C THR A 257 -1.08 7.74 -0.73
N SER A 258 -1.91 8.44 0.05
CA SER A 258 -2.96 7.86 0.86
C SER A 258 -4.29 8.57 0.63
N SER A 259 -5.36 7.97 1.12
CA SER A 259 -6.69 8.56 1.17
C SER A 259 -7.45 7.98 2.34
N PHE A 260 -8.56 8.63 2.69
CA PHE A 260 -9.48 8.10 3.67
C PHE A 260 -10.93 8.30 3.24
N THR A 261 -11.79 7.45 3.77
CA THR A 261 -13.22 7.70 3.87
C THR A 261 -13.55 7.91 5.34
N PHE A 262 -14.29 8.97 5.64
CA PHE A 262 -14.64 9.34 7.00
C PHE A 262 -16.07 9.85 7.09
N SER A 263 -16.81 9.34 8.06
CA SER A 263 -18.12 9.85 8.46
C SER A 263 -18.35 9.64 9.95
N GLY A 264 -19.30 10.39 10.52
CA GLY A 264 -19.64 10.31 11.93
C GLY A 264 -19.03 11.40 12.79
N ASN A 265 -18.94 11.13 14.10
CA ASN A 265 -18.54 12.10 15.12
C ASN A 265 -17.03 12.11 15.44
N GLY A 266 -16.26 11.17 14.89
CA GLY A 266 -14.81 11.05 15.11
C GLY A 266 -14.41 10.40 16.44
N VAL A 267 -15.35 9.93 17.27
CA VAL A 267 -15.05 9.39 18.60
C VAL A 267 -14.58 7.95 18.49
N LEU A 268 -13.27 7.75 18.67
CA LEU A 268 -12.61 6.45 18.67
C LEU A 268 -12.05 6.10 20.05
N ASP A 269 -12.04 4.82 20.36
CA ASP A 269 -11.47 4.25 21.59
C ASP A 269 -10.16 3.53 21.29
N PHE A 270 -9.16 3.73 22.15
CA PHE A 270 -7.79 3.25 21.94
C PHE A 270 -7.36 2.37 23.11
N LYS A 271 -6.96 1.13 22.79
CA LYS A 271 -6.58 0.12 23.79
C LYS A 271 -5.25 -0.52 23.45
N GLN A 272 -4.51 -0.94 24.46
CA GLN A 272 -3.44 -1.91 24.33
C GLN A 272 -3.96 -3.31 24.67
N LEU A 273 -3.61 -4.31 23.88
CA LEU A 273 -4.00 -5.70 24.11
C LEU A 273 -2.94 -6.46 24.91
N THR A 274 -3.36 -7.50 25.64
CA THR A 274 -2.44 -8.41 26.36
C THR A 274 -1.67 -9.34 25.42
N THR A 275 -2.23 -9.65 24.26
CA THR A 275 -1.66 -10.53 23.23
C THR A 275 -1.21 -9.74 22.03
N VAL A 276 -0.11 -10.18 21.42
CA VAL A 276 0.33 -9.67 20.11
C VAL A 276 -0.50 -10.34 19.03
N ALA A 277 -1.17 -9.56 18.19
CA ALA A 277 -2.02 -10.10 17.13
C ALA A 277 -1.20 -10.81 16.04
N THR A 278 -1.85 -11.70 15.31
CA THR A 278 -1.28 -12.41 14.15
C THR A 278 -2.26 -12.29 12.98
N THR A 279 -1.87 -12.77 11.81
CA THR A 279 -2.79 -12.84 10.66
C THR A 279 -4.00 -13.77 10.89
N SER A 280 -3.98 -14.61 11.92
CA SER A 280 -5.10 -15.46 12.34
C SER A 280 -5.94 -14.87 13.47
N THR A 281 -5.66 -13.63 13.90
CA THR A 281 -6.47 -12.95 14.90
C THR A 281 -7.87 -12.64 14.36
N THR A 282 -8.85 -12.78 15.24
CA THR A 282 -10.29 -12.66 15.05
C THR A 282 -10.87 -11.88 16.22
N PHE A 283 -12.12 -11.44 16.11
CA PHE A 283 -12.80 -10.78 17.22
C PHE A 283 -13.01 -11.71 18.44
N ALA A 284 -13.04 -13.02 18.26
CA ALA A 284 -13.20 -13.98 19.35
C ALA A 284 -11.89 -14.30 20.08
N ASN A 285 -10.72 -14.04 19.47
CA ASN A 285 -9.41 -14.46 20.00
C ASN A 285 -8.35 -13.35 20.07
N LEU A 286 -8.71 -12.06 19.90
CA LEU A 286 -7.76 -10.94 19.99
C LEU A 286 -7.14 -10.71 21.38
N GLY A 287 -7.55 -11.49 22.38
CA GLY A 287 -7.11 -11.38 23.76
C GLY A 287 -7.95 -10.40 24.57
N THR A 288 -7.38 -9.95 25.69
CA THR A 288 -8.02 -9.01 26.62
C THR A 288 -7.35 -7.65 26.57
N VAL A 289 -8.05 -6.62 27.07
CA VAL A 289 -7.48 -5.28 27.23
C VAL A 289 -6.42 -5.29 28.33
N LYS A 290 -5.20 -4.92 27.99
CA LYS A 290 -4.10 -4.69 28.95
C LYS A 290 -4.24 -3.33 29.60
N THR A 291 -4.42 -2.31 28.76
CA THR A 291 -4.61 -0.91 29.19
C THR A 291 -5.63 -0.26 28.27
N ASP A 292 -6.61 0.40 28.87
CA ASP A 292 -7.56 1.24 28.14
C ASP A 292 -7.08 2.70 28.21
N PHE A 293 -6.81 3.32 27.07
CA PHE A 293 -6.39 4.73 27.00
C PHE A 293 -7.58 5.68 26.86
N GLY A 294 -8.79 5.12 26.76
CA GLY A 294 -10.03 5.83 26.60
C GLY A 294 -10.21 6.43 25.22
N THR A 295 -11.22 7.29 25.14
CA THR A 295 -11.73 7.82 23.88
C THR A 295 -11.03 9.12 23.48
N LYS A 296 -10.76 9.27 22.18
CA LYS A 296 -10.35 10.54 21.56
C LYS A 296 -11.27 10.87 20.41
N THR A 297 -11.52 12.16 20.22
CA THR A 297 -12.18 12.67 19.01
C THR A 297 -11.12 12.98 17.98
N ILE A 298 -11.14 12.27 16.85
CA ILE A 298 -10.26 12.50 15.71
C ILE A 298 -11.08 12.96 14.50
N THR A 299 -10.61 14.00 13.83
CA THR A 299 -11.22 14.53 12.60
C THR A 299 -10.13 14.82 11.58
N PRO A 300 -10.45 14.89 10.28
CA PRO A 300 -9.49 15.36 9.28
C PRO A 300 -8.86 16.70 9.68
N GLY A 301 -7.55 16.81 9.53
CA GLY A 301 -6.70 17.91 9.99
C GLY A 301 -6.18 17.80 11.43
N SER A 302 -6.56 16.76 12.20
CA SER A 302 -6.11 16.59 13.58
C SER A 302 -4.79 15.82 13.69
N SER A 303 -4.05 16.09 14.77
CA SER A 303 -2.90 15.29 15.20
C SER A 303 -3.01 15.11 16.70
N THR A 304 -3.08 13.86 17.16
CA THR A 304 -3.50 13.54 18.53
C THR A 304 -2.49 12.64 19.22
N VAL A 305 -1.98 13.07 20.38
CA VAL A 305 -1.30 12.15 21.32
C VAL A 305 -2.37 11.36 22.06
N ILE A 306 -2.33 10.05 21.91
CA ILE A 306 -3.22 9.14 22.62
C ILE A 306 -2.76 8.99 24.07
N THR A 307 -1.48 8.66 24.23
CA THR A 307 -0.82 8.48 25.53
C THR A 307 0.70 8.57 25.38
N THR A 308 1.39 8.74 26.51
CA THR A 308 2.85 8.74 26.62
C THR A 308 3.29 7.70 27.63
N PHE A 309 4.33 6.93 27.31
CA PHE A 309 4.83 5.81 28.10
C PHE A 309 6.34 5.62 27.90
N ALA A 310 6.98 4.82 28.75
CA ALA A 310 8.34 4.37 28.51
C ALA A 310 8.37 3.48 27.25
N CYS A 311 9.28 3.75 26.31
CA CYS A 311 9.37 2.99 25.06
C CYS A 311 9.52 1.48 25.36
N PRO A 312 8.67 0.59 24.80
CA PRO A 312 8.74 -0.84 25.06
C PRO A 312 9.82 -1.48 24.16
N ALA A 313 11.07 -1.04 24.35
CA ALA A 313 12.22 -1.44 23.56
C ALA A 313 12.37 -2.97 23.49
N GLY A 314 12.54 -3.50 22.28
CA GLY A 314 12.69 -4.94 22.03
C GLY A 314 11.42 -5.76 22.16
N GLN A 315 10.25 -5.13 22.31
CA GLN A 315 8.98 -5.83 22.45
C GLN A 315 8.10 -5.66 21.21
N ALA A 316 7.31 -6.69 20.93
CA ALA A 316 6.14 -6.57 20.06
C ALA A 316 4.92 -6.17 20.92
N VAL A 317 4.17 -5.17 20.47
CA VAL A 317 2.97 -4.66 21.16
C VAL A 317 1.82 -4.47 20.19
N SER A 318 0.59 -4.72 20.63
CA SER A 318 -0.62 -4.54 19.82
C SER A 318 -1.57 -3.51 20.43
N TYR A 319 -2.09 -2.64 19.57
CA TYR A 319 -3.09 -1.64 19.92
C TYR A 319 -4.36 -1.81 19.09
N GLU A 320 -5.52 -1.70 19.71
CA GLU A 320 -6.80 -1.72 19.02
C GLU A 320 -7.36 -0.30 18.91
N ILE A 321 -7.89 0.04 17.74
CA ILE A 321 -8.73 1.22 17.53
C ILE A 321 -10.14 0.75 17.17
N SER A 322 -11.14 1.22 17.93
CA SER A 322 -12.55 0.88 17.72
C SER A 322 -13.45 2.12 17.73
N SER A 323 -14.62 2.04 17.09
CA SER A 323 -15.61 3.11 17.10
C SER A 323 -16.46 3.03 18.37
N VAL A 324 -16.62 4.15 19.07
CA VAL A 324 -17.52 4.21 20.25
C VAL A 324 -18.96 4.46 19.81
N SER A 325 -19.15 5.44 18.91
CA SER A 325 -20.47 5.77 18.38
C SER A 325 -20.34 6.46 17.04
N GLY A 326 -21.08 6.00 16.03
CA GLY A 326 -21.30 6.73 14.78
C GLY A 326 -20.10 6.95 13.85
N THR A 327 -18.86 6.67 14.27
CA THR A 327 -17.67 6.87 13.43
C THR A 327 -17.46 5.69 12.49
N SER A 328 -17.28 6.01 11.21
CA SER A 328 -16.77 5.11 10.17
C SER A 328 -15.54 5.75 9.55
N LEU A 329 -14.40 5.09 9.65
CA LEU A 329 -13.12 5.55 9.14
C LEU A 329 -12.40 4.39 8.45
N THR A 330 -12.05 4.56 7.19
CA THR A 330 -11.08 3.72 6.50
C THR A 330 -9.97 4.60 5.96
N TYR A 331 -8.71 4.26 6.23
CA TYR A 331 -7.56 4.98 5.68
C TYR A 331 -6.43 4.01 5.38
N PHE A 332 -5.61 4.33 4.37
CA PHE A 332 -4.35 3.62 4.12
C PHE A 332 -3.26 4.16 5.06
N GLN A 333 -2.67 3.29 5.89
CA GLN A 333 -1.60 3.69 6.81
C GLN A 333 -0.36 4.11 6.00
N ASP A 334 0.00 5.39 6.06
CA ASP A 334 1.03 5.96 5.20
C ASP A 334 1.72 7.14 5.88
N PHE A 335 2.99 7.34 5.53
CA PHE A 335 3.83 8.44 6.01
C PHE A 335 3.91 9.58 4.97
N ASN A 336 3.67 9.30 3.68
CA ASN A 336 4.05 10.20 2.59
C ASN A 336 2.94 11.16 2.12
N PRO A 337 3.31 12.40 1.75
CA PRO A 337 4.20 13.31 2.48
C PRO A 337 3.59 13.78 3.82
N SER A 338 2.29 13.57 4.02
CA SER A 338 1.58 13.87 5.27
C SER A 338 1.17 12.56 5.94
N PRO A 339 1.73 12.22 7.12
CA PRO A 339 1.45 10.94 7.75
C PRO A 339 -0.01 10.83 8.18
N ILE A 340 -0.64 9.70 7.87
CA ILE A 340 -1.96 9.31 8.34
C ILE A 340 -1.89 7.95 9.04
N GLY A 341 -2.53 7.84 10.20
CA GLY A 341 -2.68 6.61 10.95
C GLY A 341 -2.00 6.61 12.31
N LEU A 342 -1.76 5.41 12.83
CA LEU A 342 -1.26 5.17 14.18
C LEU A 342 0.26 4.97 14.15
N TYR A 343 0.97 5.66 15.04
CA TYR A 343 2.43 5.61 15.15
C TYR A 343 2.88 5.59 16.59
N ILE A 344 4.05 5.00 16.84
CA ILE A 344 4.82 5.24 18.07
C ILE A 344 5.99 6.15 17.72
N THR A 345 6.18 7.23 18.46
CA THR A 345 7.29 8.17 18.22
C THR A 345 8.02 8.48 19.52
N SER A 346 9.35 8.64 19.45
CA SER A 346 10.17 9.03 20.57
C SER A 346 9.87 10.47 21.01
N CYS A 347 9.92 10.64 22.32
CA CYS A 347 9.87 11.87 23.07
C CYS A 347 10.96 11.81 24.17
#